data_AF-A0AAW8LHH9-F1
#
_entry.id   AF-A0AAW8LHH9-F1
#
_cell.length_a   1.000
_cell.length_b   1.000
_cell.length_c   1.000
_cell.angle_alpha   90.00
_cell.angle_beta   90.00
_cell.angle_gamma   90.00
#
_symmetry.space_group_name_H-M   'P 1'
#
loop_
_entity.id
_entity.type
_entity.pdbx_description
1 polymer ?
#
loop_
_entity_poly.entity_id
_entity_poly.type
_entity_poly.pdbx_seq_one_letter_code
_entity_poly.pdbx_strand_id
1 'polypeptide(L)' 'MSRYCEHCHDGNGECVFPYMGLAPHIHHNGFTDTEILPKSNHPTNFHETEPGMGVYTHCLMCGAPGEE' A
#
# COMPACT_ATOMS: atom_id res chain seq x y z
N MET A 1 -5.95 -11.49 -21.20
CA MET A 1 -6.40 -11.29 -19.80
C MET A 1 -5.23 -10.70 -19.04
N SER A 2 -5.44 -9.61 -18.31
CA SER A 2 -4.37 -9.02 -17.51
C SER A 2 -3.94 -10.00 -16.43
N ARG A 3 -2.63 -10.08 -16.16
CA ARG A 3 -2.07 -10.84 -15.03
C ARG A 3 -2.39 -10.21 -13.67
N TYR A 4 -2.97 -9.01 -13.67
CA TYR A 4 -3.29 -8.21 -12.50
C TYR A 4 -4.80 -8.12 -12.30
N CYS A 5 -5.26 -8.22 -11.05
CA CYS A 5 -6.67 -8.06 -10.70
C CYS A 5 -7.10 -6.58 -10.70
N GLU A 6 -8.40 -6.33 -10.60
CA GLU A 6 -8.97 -4.97 -10.58
C GLU A 6 -8.44 -4.09 -9.44
N HIS A 7 -7.91 -4.68 -8.36
CA HIS A 7 -7.38 -3.96 -7.20
C HIS A 7 -5.93 -3.49 -7.38
N CYS A 8 -5.22 -3.95 -8.40
CA CYS A 8 -3.82 -3.58 -8.62
C CYS A 8 -3.47 -3.25 -10.06
N HIS A 9 -4.38 -3.45 -11.00
CA HIS A 9 -4.18 -3.06 -12.39
C HIS A 9 -4.19 -1.53 -12.51
N ASP A 10 -3.15 -0.96 -13.11
CA ASP A 10 -3.00 0.49 -13.26
C ASP A 10 -3.81 1.10 -14.43
N GLY A 11 -4.43 0.25 -15.27
CA GLY A 11 -5.15 0.66 -16.47
C GLY A 11 -4.32 0.62 -17.76
N ASN A 12 -3.00 0.47 -17.66
CA ASN A 12 -2.05 0.43 -18.78
C ASN A 12 -1.37 -0.94 -18.92
N GLY A 13 -1.87 -1.96 -18.22
CA GLY A 13 -1.33 -3.32 -18.28
C GLY A 13 -0.29 -3.63 -17.21
N GLU A 14 -0.06 -2.72 -16.25
CA GLU A 14 0.94 -2.85 -15.18
C GLU A 14 0.30 -3.00 -13.79
N CYS A 15 1.14 -3.35 -12.80
CA CYS A 15 0.76 -3.40 -11.39
C CYS A 15 1.12 -2.08 -10.71
N VAL A 16 0.23 -1.54 -9.87
CA VAL A 16 0.53 -0.36 -9.04
C VAL A 16 1.53 -0.63 -7.91
N PHE A 17 1.80 -1.90 -7.60
CA PHE A 17 2.75 -2.31 -6.58
C PHE A 17 4.10 -2.70 -7.23
N PRO A 18 5.25 -2.48 -6.55
CA PRO A 18 5.35 -1.84 -5.24
C PRO A 18 5.18 -0.31 -5.33
N TYR A 19 4.70 0.33 -4.27
CA TYR A 19 4.67 1.79 -4.18
C TYR A 19 5.06 2.29 -2.79
N MET A 20 5.68 3.48 -2.73
CA MET A 20 6.00 4.19 -1.49
C MET A 20 4.79 5.01 -1.03
N GLY A 21 4.45 4.96 0.26
CA GLY A 21 3.34 5.70 0.83
C GLY A 21 3.39 5.82 2.35
N LEU A 22 2.41 6.55 2.89
CA LEU A 22 2.21 6.66 4.34
C LEU A 22 1.69 5.33 4.91
N ALA A 23 2.13 5.02 6.13
CA ALA A 23 1.50 3.99 6.96
C ALA A 23 0.01 4.32 7.16
N PRO A 24 -0.85 3.33 7.46
CA PRO A 24 -2.26 3.59 7.75
C PRO A 24 -2.42 4.71 8.79
N HIS A 25 -3.24 5.71 8.48
CA HIS A 25 -3.39 6.93 9.27
C HIS A 25 -4.82 7.46 9.23
N ILE A 26 -5.13 8.33 10.19
CA ILE A 26 -6.39 9.07 10.27
C ILE A 26 -6.11 10.56 10.27
N HIS A 27 -6.94 11.31 9.55
CA HIS A 27 -6.98 12.77 9.59
C HIS A 27 -8.13 13.24 10.49
N HIS A 28 -7.82 13.90 11.61
CA HIS A 28 -8.84 14.35 12.56
C HIS A 28 -9.41 15.74 12.23
N ASN A 29 -8.64 16.58 11.53
CA ASN A 29 -9.05 17.94 11.16
C ASN A 29 -8.50 18.32 9.77
N GLY A 30 -8.87 17.54 8.75
CA GLY A 30 -8.25 17.62 7.44
C GLY A 30 -6.78 17.19 7.46
N PHE A 31 -6.01 17.55 6.43
CA PHE A 31 -4.63 17.08 6.26
C PHE A 31 -3.62 17.68 7.26
N THR A 32 -4.02 18.62 8.11
CA THR A 32 -3.13 19.30 9.06
C THR A 32 -2.95 18.58 10.39
N ASP A 33 -3.80 17.59 10.67
CA ASP A 33 -3.73 16.77 11.89
C ASP A 33 -3.81 15.30 11.48
N THR A 34 -2.65 14.63 11.49
CA THR A 34 -2.48 13.26 10.98
C THR A 34 -1.93 12.38 12.09
N GLU A 35 -2.69 11.35 12.44
CA GLU A 35 -2.29 10.31 13.38
C GLU A 35 -1.94 9.03 12.62
N ILE A 36 -0.69 8.58 12.71
CA ILE A 36 -0.28 7.27 12.22
C ILE A 36 -0.85 6.20 13.16
N LEU A 37 -1.58 5.24 12.61
CA LEU A 37 -2.19 4.16 13.38
C LEU A 37 -1.11 3.22 13.96
N PRO A 38 -1.41 2.51 15.06
CA PRO A 38 -0.49 1.53 15.62
C PRO A 38 -0.11 0.44 14.61
N LYS A 39 1.09 -0.14 14.78
CA LYS A 39 1.60 -1.20 13.89
C LYS A 39 0.68 -2.42 13.73
N SER A 40 -0.18 -2.69 14.72
CA SER A 40 -1.23 -3.72 14.63
C SER A 40 -2.23 -3.51 13.50
N ASN A 41 -2.33 -2.28 12.98
CA ASN A 41 -3.22 -1.90 11.89
C ASN A 41 -2.50 -1.90 10.54
N HIS A 42 -1.18 -2.14 10.51
CA HIS A 42 -0.44 -2.21 9.26
C HIS A 42 -0.86 -3.48 8.50
N PRO A 43 -1.22 -3.37 7.20
CA PRO A 43 -1.50 -4.55 6.41
C PRO A 43 -0.23 -5.36 6.17
N THR A 44 -0.37 -6.65 5.89
CA THR A 44 0.76 -7.58 5.71
C THR A 44 1.67 -7.24 4.53
N ASN A 45 1.20 -6.43 3.59
CA ASN A 45 1.99 -5.97 2.44
C ASN A 45 2.75 -4.66 2.73
N PHE A 46 2.60 -4.01 3.88
CA PHE A 46 3.29 -2.77 4.20
C PHE A 46 4.60 -3.02 4.95
N HIS A 47 5.71 -2.56 4.37
CA HIS A 47 7.03 -2.59 4.96
C HIS A 47 7.47 -1.16 5.32
N GLU A 48 7.44 -0.83 6.60
CA GLU A 48 7.87 0.48 7.11
C GLU A 48 9.39 0.67 6.92
N THR A 49 9.78 1.71 6.19
CA THR A 49 11.20 2.05 5.93
C THR A 49 11.66 3.23 6.79
N GLU A 50 10.74 4.12 7.16
CA GLU A 50 10.93 5.27 8.04
C GLU A 50 9.69 5.42 8.93
N PRO A 51 9.77 6.07 10.11
CA PRO A 51 8.59 6.21 10.98
C PRO A 51 7.38 6.81 10.25
N GLY A 52 6.32 6.02 10.08
CA GLY A 52 5.09 6.43 9.38
C GLY A 52 5.12 6.40 7.85
N MET A 53 6.23 5.94 7.24
CA MET A 53 6.42 5.84 5.79
C MET A 53 6.96 4.46 5.40
N GLY A 54 6.56 3.95 4.24
CA GLY A 54 7.01 2.65 3.81
C GLY A 54 6.52 2.22 2.44
N VAL A 55 6.90 1.00 2.08
CA VAL A 55 6.59 0.41 0.79
C VAL A 55 5.44 -0.57 0.97
N TYR A 56 4.38 -0.36 0.19
CA TYR A 56 3.39 -1.41 -0.04
C TYR A 56 3.92 -2.32 -1.15
N THR A 57 4.16 -3.57 -0.80
CA THR A 57 4.99 -4.49 -1.59
C THR A 57 4.23 -5.27 -2.64
N HIS A 58 2.97 -5.63 -2.37
CA HIS A 58 2.16 -6.46 -3.24
C HIS A 58 0.65 -6.27 -3.00
N CYS A 59 -0.15 -6.73 -3.96
CA CYS A 59 -1.60 -6.76 -3.90
C CYS A 59 -2.06 -7.89 -2.98
N LEU A 60 -2.83 -7.55 -1.95
CA LEU A 60 -3.39 -8.54 -1.02
C LEU A 60 -4.46 -9.44 -1.65
N MET A 61 -4.96 -9.10 -2.84
CA MET A 61 -6.05 -9.84 -3.51
C MET A 61 -5.54 -10.87 -4.51
N CYS A 62 -4.43 -10.60 -5.20
CA CYS A 62 -3.89 -11.50 -6.22
C CYS A 62 -2.38 -11.79 -6.09
N GLY A 63 -1.69 -11.20 -5.11
CA GLY A 63 -0.26 -11.40 -4.86
C GLY A 63 0.67 -10.54 -5.73
N ALA A 64 0.19 -9.90 -6.80
CA ALA A 64 1.05 -9.12 -7.70
C ALA A 64 1.73 -7.92 -7.01
N PRO A 65 3.02 -7.64 -7.26
CA PRO A 65 3.82 -8.16 -8.34
C PRO A 65 4.69 -9.37 -7.93
N GLY A 66 4.68 -9.81 -6.66
CA GLY A 66 5.65 -10.81 -6.16
C GLY A 66 5.22 -12.26 -6.40
N GLU A 67 6.05 -13.18 -6.87
CA GLU A 67 7.49 -13.20 -7.16
C GLU A 67 7.76 -13.54 -8.65
N GLU A 68 8.97 -13.19 -9.13
CA GLU A 68 9.65 -13.95 -10.20
C GLU A 68 10.18 -15.28 -9.64
#